data_AF-A0A368TSD2-F1
#
_entry.id   AF-A0A368TSD2-F1
#
_cell.length_a   1.000
_cell.length_b   1.000
_cell.length_c   1.000
_cell.angle_alpha   90.00
_cell.angle_beta   90.00
_cell.angle_gamma   90.00
#
_symmetry.space_group_name_H-M   'P 1'
#
loop_
_entity.id
_entity.type
_entity.pdbx_description
1 polymer ?
#
loop_
_entity_poly.entity_id
_entity_poly.type
_entity_poly.pdbx_seq_one_letter_code
_entity_poly.pdbx_strand_id
1 'polypeptide(L)'
;MWDFKIGQALGLMLKTLPFVLFRLAVYFGVALAYVLMTGVGAGVGWGVGGLGDEGFRAASTFWGGVIGFGIVGAIIYILREYLLYMVKAGHIAVLVELMDGKPLPPGRGQIEHASTVVKARFAQASVLFGVDQLIKGVLRAIAGLARGIFRLLPIPGARQFLRLVEMFLRIAVGFIDEVILAYCIRTRSDNAWASSRDALVLYGQNAKPMLKNAAWLALIVYGLSFLVFLVMLAPAALVAYLIPGGWSATGVIVALLFAWSVKVAVLEPFAITCMMQAYFKAIEGQQPDPEWEAKLDGMSAKFRKLKLRATQTPTDDDTQGAEVAQ
;
A
#
# COMPACT_ATOMS: atom_id res chain seq x y z
N MET A 1 4.30 -24.46 -7.02
CA MET A 1 4.33 -24.46 -5.54
C MET A 1 5.07 -23.22 -5.07
N TRP A 2 4.39 -22.43 -4.23
CA TRP A 2 4.86 -21.21 -3.56
C TRP A 2 5.49 -21.56 -2.20
N ASP A 3 6.16 -20.60 -1.56
CA ASP A 3 6.97 -20.75 -0.35
C ASP A 3 6.32 -20.23 0.94
N PHE A 4 5.09 -19.73 0.86
CA PHE A 4 4.32 -19.25 2.01
C PHE A 4 3.26 -20.25 2.48
N LYS A 5 2.90 -20.20 3.77
CA LYS A 5 1.85 -21.01 4.38
C LYS A 5 0.61 -20.16 4.62
N ILE A 6 -0.45 -20.38 3.83
CA ILE A 6 -1.71 -19.65 3.93
C ILE A 6 -2.32 -19.74 5.34
N GLY A 7 -2.37 -20.95 5.93
CA GLY A 7 -2.91 -21.14 7.28
C GLY A 7 -2.14 -20.37 8.36
N GLN A 8 -0.80 -20.30 8.23
CA GLN A 8 0.03 -19.50 9.14
C GLN A 8 -0.22 -17.99 8.93
N ALA A 9 -0.33 -17.53 7.69
CA ALA A 9 -0.64 -16.14 7.40
C ALA A 9 -2.02 -15.74 7.97
N LEU A 10 -3.04 -16.57 7.79
CA LEU A 10 -4.37 -16.35 8.37
C LEU A 10 -4.33 -16.37 9.90
N GLY A 11 -3.56 -17.28 10.51
CA GLY A 11 -3.35 -17.29 11.97
C GLY A 11 -2.71 -16.01 12.50
N LEU A 12 -1.74 -15.45 11.78
CA LEU A 12 -1.13 -14.14 12.12
C LEU A 12 -2.12 -12.98 11.96
N MET A 13 -2.91 -13.00 10.89
CA MET A 13 -4.00 -12.03 10.68
C MET A 13 -5.04 -12.08 11.81
N LEU A 14 -5.41 -13.28 12.28
CA LEU A 14 -6.30 -13.46 13.43
C LEU A 14 -5.71 -12.91 14.73
N LYS A 15 -4.42 -13.15 14.99
CA LYS A 15 -3.73 -12.61 16.18
C LYS A 15 -3.61 -11.08 16.16
N THR A 16 -3.71 -10.47 14.97
CA THR A 16 -3.68 -9.01 14.76
C THR A 16 -5.06 -8.45 14.40
N LEU A 17 -6.15 -9.13 14.77
CA LEU A 17 -7.53 -8.66 14.56
C LEU A 17 -7.76 -7.21 15.00
N PRO A 18 -7.25 -6.72 16.16
CA PRO A 18 -7.40 -5.31 16.52
C PRO A 18 -6.86 -4.35 15.45
N PHE A 19 -5.74 -4.70 14.81
CA PHE A 19 -5.17 -3.95 13.69
C PHE A 19 -6.01 -4.04 12.42
N VAL A 20 -6.50 -5.23 12.08
CA VAL A 20 -7.37 -5.45 10.92
C VAL A 20 -8.66 -4.64 11.05
N LEU A 21 -9.28 -4.65 12.23
CA LEU A 21 -10.47 -3.87 12.53
C LEU A 21 -10.20 -2.37 12.50
N PHE A 22 -9.07 -1.93 13.04
CA PHE A 22 -8.66 -0.52 12.96
C PHE A 22 -8.47 -0.08 11.51
N ARG A 23 -7.79 -0.90 10.69
CA ARG A 23 -7.64 -0.67 9.24
C ARG A 23 -9.00 -0.56 8.57
N LEU A 24 -9.91 -1.51 8.83
CA LEU A 24 -11.27 -1.49 8.28
C LEU A 24 -11.98 -0.19 8.65
N ALA A 25 -11.94 0.23 9.92
CA ALA A 25 -12.56 1.48 10.37
C ALA A 25 -11.99 2.71 9.64
N VAL A 26 -10.66 2.79 9.50
CA VAL A 26 -10.00 3.89 8.78
C VAL A 26 -10.39 3.90 7.30
N TYR A 27 -10.20 2.79 6.58
CA TYR A 27 -10.45 2.76 5.12
C TYR A 27 -11.94 2.86 4.78
N PHE A 28 -12.83 2.32 5.61
CA PHE A 28 -14.27 2.49 5.45
C PHE A 28 -14.69 3.92 5.81
N GLY A 29 -14.13 4.51 6.87
CA GLY A 29 -14.36 5.91 7.24
C GLY A 29 -13.96 6.89 6.13
N VAL A 30 -12.84 6.65 5.46
CA VAL A 30 -12.41 7.42 4.28
C VAL A 30 -13.41 7.27 3.13
N ALA A 31 -13.82 6.05 2.79
CA ALA A 31 -14.80 5.81 1.75
C ALA A 31 -16.14 6.52 2.04
N LEU A 32 -16.62 6.43 3.29
CA LEU A 32 -17.83 7.09 3.74
C LEU A 32 -17.68 8.61 3.67
N ALA A 33 -16.55 9.18 4.07
CA ALA A 33 -16.28 10.61 3.98
C ALA A 33 -16.37 11.12 2.54
N TYR A 34 -15.81 10.38 1.57
CA TYR A 34 -15.95 10.72 0.14
C TYR A 34 -17.41 10.73 -0.30
N VAL A 35 -18.19 9.69 0.04
CA VAL A 35 -19.62 9.61 -0.33
C VAL A 35 -20.41 10.75 0.29
N LEU A 36 -20.26 10.97 1.59
CA LEU A 36 -21.01 11.99 2.33
C LEU A 36 -20.66 13.41 1.86
N MET A 37 -19.38 13.75 1.76
CA MET A 37 -18.97 15.10 1.36
C MET A 37 -19.29 15.41 -0.09
N THR A 38 -19.21 14.41 -0.98
CA THR A 38 -19.68 14.58 -2.37
C THR A 38 -21.20 14.84 -2.39
N GLY A 39 -21.97 14.09 -1.59
CA GLY A 39 -23.42 14.29 -1.48
C GLY A 39 -23.80 15.65 -0.87
N VAL A 40 -23.14 16.05 0.22
CA VAL A 40 -23.33 17.38 0.85
C VAL A 40 -22.96 18.49 -0.12
N GLY A 41 -21.79 18.38 -0.79
CA GLY A 41 -21.35 19.35 -1.78
C GLY A 41 -22.35 19.48 -2.94
N ALA A 42 -22.85 18.35 -3.45
CA ALA A 42 -23.88 18.35 -4.48
C ALA A 42 -25.19 18.97 -3.99
N GLY A 43 -25.61 18.69 -2.75
CA GLY A 43 -26.80 19.28 -2.13
C GLY A 43 -26.69 20.80 -1.95
N VAL A 44 -25.54 21.30 -1.49
CA VAL A 44 -25.25 22.74 -1.43
C VAL A 44 -25.28 23.36 -2.83
N GLY A 45 -24.64 22.71 -3.80
CA GLY A 45 -24.64 23.14 -5.20
C GLY A 45 -26.03 23.17 -5.82
N TRP A 46 -26.89 22.20 -5.50
CA TRP A 46 -28.29 22.17 -5.91
C TRP A 46 -29.08 23.33 -5.29
N GLY A 47 -28.86 23.61 -4.00
CA GLY A 47 -29.49 24.74 -3.29
C GLY A 47 -29.12 26.10 -3.90
N VAL A 48 -27.83 26.33 -4.17
CA VAL A 48 -27.34 27.54 -4.88
C VAL A 48 -27.89 27.59 -6.30
N GLY A 49 -27.92 26.44 -6.98
CA GLY A 49 -28.43 26.28 -8.33
C GLY A 49 -29.92 26.61 -8.49
N GLY A 50 -30.71 26.57 -7.41
CA GLY A 50 -32.12 26.96 -7.41
C GLY A 50 -32.36 28.45 -7.71
N LEU A 51 -31.31 29.27 -7.75
CA LEU A 51 -31.36 30.69 -8.13
C LEU A 51 -31.28 30.91 -9.66
N GLY A 52 -31.02 29.87 -10.45
CA GLY A 52 -30.88 29.96 -11.90
C GLY A 52 -31.79 29.00 -12.66
N ASP A 53 -31.52 28.83 -13.95
CA ASP A 53 -32.24 27.90 -14.81
C ASP A 53 -31.83 26.43 -14.57
N GLU A 54 -32.47 25.50 -15.27
CA GLU A 54 -32.19 24.06 -15.10
C GLU A 54 -30.73 23.70 -15.42
N GLY A 55 -30.14 24.36 -16.41
CA GLY A 55 -28.75 24.19 -16.79
C GLY A 55 -27.80 24.64 -15.69
N PHE A 56 -28.04 25.83 -15.12
CA PHE A 56 -27.28 26.36 -14.00
C PHE A 56 -27.45 25.49 -12.74
N ARG A 57 -28.64 24.96 -12.48
CA ARG A 57 -28.88 24.07 -11.35
C ARG A 57 -28.12 22.75 -11.50
N ALA A 58 -28.14 22.15 -12.68
CA ALA A 58 -27.39 20.93 -12.98
C ALA A 58 -25.87 21.18 -12.84
N ALA A 59 -25.36 22.27 -13.41
CA ALA A 59 -23.94 22.63 -13.34
C ALA A 59 -23.50 22.90 -11.89
N SER A 60 -24.27 23.68 -11.14
CA SER A 60 -23.99 24.02 -9.74
C SER A 60 -24.02 22.77 -8.85
N THR A 61 -24.96 21.84 -9.06
CA THR A 61 -25.01 20.54 -8.36
C THR A 61 -23.76 19.70 -8.64
N PHE A 62 -23.37 19.58 -9.92
CA PHE A 62 -22.19 18.82 -10.31
C PHE A 62 -20.91 19.39 -9.69
N TRP A 63 -20.68 20.70 -9.83
CA TRP A 63 -19.48 21.36 -9.29
C TRP A 63 -19.46 21.35 -7.75
N GLY A 64 -20.61 21.50 -7.10
CA GLY A 64 -20.72 21.30 -5.66
C GLY A 64 -20.25 19.91 -5.24
N GLY A 65 -20.66 18.86 -5.95
CA GLY A 65 -20.19 17.49 -5.71
C GLY A 65 -18.68 17.32 -5.93
N VAL A 66 -18.15 17.87 -7.03
CA VAL A 66 -16.70 17.86 -7.33
C VAL A 66 -15.89 18.57 -6.25
N ILE A 67 -16.36 19.71 -5.75
CA ILE A 67 -15.70 20.44 -4.66
C ILE A 67 -15.74 19.61 -3.37
N GLY A 68 -16.89 19.03 -3.02
CA GLY A 68 -17.03 18.16 -1.85
C GLY A 68 -16.07 16.96 -1.91
N PHE A 69 -15.96 16.31 -3.07
CA PHE A 69 -14.98 15.26 -3.33
C PHE A 69 -13.53 15.77 -3.18
N GLY A 70 -13.23 16.94 -3.75
CA GLY A 70 -11.92 17.58 -3.71
C GLY A 70 -11.45 17.92 -2.30
N ILE A 71 -12.34 18.39 -1.43
CA ILE A 71 -12.05 18.68 -0.02
C ILE A 71 -11.59 17.42 0.71
N VAL A 72 -12.32 16.31 0.56
CA VAL A 72 -11.90 15.03 1.15
C VAL A 72 -10.56 14.60 0.56
N GLY A 73 -10.37 14.74 -0.75
CA GLY A 73 -9.08 14.49 -1.40
C GLY A 73 -7.92 15.27 -0.78
N ALA A 74 -8.10 16.56 -0.49
CA ALA A 74 -7.09 17.39 0.15
C ALA A 74 -6.80 16.96 1.59
N ILE A 75 -7.83 16.66 2.38
CA ILE A 75 -7.69 16.18 3.76
C ILE A 75 -6.93 14.83 3.77
N ILE A 76 -7.32 13.89 2.90
CA ILE A 76 -6.65 12.60 2.79
C ILE A 76 -5.21 12.76 2.28
N TYR A 77 -4.97 13.70 1.37
CA TYR A 77 -3.61 14.02 0.91
C TYR A 77 -2.70 14.42 2.06
N ILE A 78 -3.20 15.24 2.99
CA ILE A 78 -2.46 15.67 4.20
C ILE A 78 -2.31 14.50 5.18
N LEU A 79 -3.38 13.76 5.43
CA LEU A 79 -3.38 12.64 6.39
C LEU A 79 -2.62 11.41 5.92
N ARG A 80 -2.31 11.27 4.63
CA ARG A 80 -1.72 10.06 4.06
C ARG A 80 -0.41 9.67 4.73
N GLU A 81 0.43 10.67 5.04
CA GLU A 81 1.81 10.45 5.50
C GLU A 81 1.82 9.94 6.94
N TYR A 82 0.91 10.44 7.77
CA TYR A 82 0.77 10.03 9.15
C TYR A 82 -0.12 8.81 9.34
N LEU A 83 -1.33 8.78 8.77
CA LEU A 83 -2.27 7.71 9.05
C LEU A 83 -1.99 6.45 8.22
N LEU A 84 -1.88 6.58 6.90
CA LEU A 84 -1.83 5.40 6.03
C LEU A 84 -0.50 4.65 6.14
N TYR A 85 0.62 5.38 6.27
CA TYR A 85 1.93 4.76 6.43
C TYR A 85 2.15 4.22 7.83
N MET A 86 1.79 4.95 8.89
CA MET A 86 1.94 4.45 10.27
C MET A 86 1.05 3.22 10.52
N VAL A 87 -0.17 3.20 9.99
CA VAL A 87 -1.07 2.03 10.11
C VAL A 87 -0.47 0.83 9.38
N LYS A 88 0.08 1.03 8.18
CA LYS A 88 0.70 -0.06 7.40
C LYS A 88 1.99 -0.56 8.05
N ALA A 89 2.90 0.34 8.38
CA ALA A 89 4.17 0.04 9.05
C ALA A 89 3.96 -0.58 10.43
N GLY A 90 3.00 -0.07 11.21
CA GLY A 90 2.64 -0.60 12.51
C GLY A 90 2.08 -2.02 12.42
N HIS A 91 1.21 -2.29 11.44
CA HIS A 91 0.72 -3.65 11.23
C HIS A 91 1.85 -4.61 10.82
N ILE A 92 2.77 -4.17 9.94
CA ILE A 92 3.96 -4.94 9.58
C ILE A 92 4.82 -5.21 10.82
N ALA A 93 5.01 -4.22 11.69
CA ALA A 93 5.82 -4.37 12.90
C ALA A 93 5.29 -5.48 13.82
N VAL A 94 3.99 -5.48 14.11
CA VAL A 94 3.38 -6.53 14.94
C VAL A 94 3.38 -7.90 14.27
N LEU A 95 3.22 -7.95 12.94
CA LEU A 95 3.31 -9.19 12.18
C LEU A 95 4.72 -9.77 12.24
N VAL A 96 5.76 -8.96 12.08
CA VAL A 96 7.17 -9.37 12.19
C VAL A 96 7.45 -9.92 13.59
N GLU A 97 7.00 -9.25 14.64
CA GLU A 97 7.19 -9.74 16.01
C GLU A 97 6.50 -11.09 16.27
N LEU A 98 5.26 -11.25 15.79
CA LEU A 98 4.56 -12.54 15.89
C LEU A 98 5.23 -13.63 15.06
N MET A 99 5.79 -13.31 13.90
CA MET A 99 6.55 -14.25 13.08
C MET A 99 7.83 -14.72 13.78
N ASP A 100 8.44 -13.86 14.60
CA ASP A 100 9.57 -14.20 15.47
C ASP A 100 9.14 -14.86 16.79
N GLY A 101 7.85 -15.14 16.98
CA GLY A 101 7.33 -15.79 18.20
C GLY A 101 7.26 -14.88 19.44
N LYS A 102 7.40 -13.56 19.28
CA LYS A 102 7.30 -12.61 20.38
C LYS A 102 5.84 -12.42 20.81
N PRO A 103 5.56 -12.25 22.10
CA PRO A 103 4.22 -11.93 22.57
C PRO A 103 3.84 -10.51 22.15
N LEU A 104 2.54 -10.28 21.89
CA LEU A 104 1.99 -8.95 21.68
C LEU A 104 1.06 -8.57 22.83
N PRO A 105 0.98 -7.27 23.19
CA PRO A 105 -0.07 -6.79 24.08
C PRO A 105 -1.46 -7.15 23.53
N PRO A 106 -2.45 -7.47 24.37
CA PRO A 106 -3.80 -7.76 23.89
C PRO A 106 -4.56 -6.50 23.45
N GLY A 107 -5.52 -6.67 22.53
CA GLY A 107 -6.49 -5.64 22.18
C GLY A 107 -5.87 -4.37 21.58
N ARG A 108 -6.32 -3.19 22.07
CA ARG A 108 -5.86 -1.89 21.57
C ARG A 108 -4.38 -1.60 21.87
N GLY A 109 -3.79 -2.24 22.88
CA GLY A 109 -2.38 -2.11 23.23
C GLY A 109 -1.43 -2.53 22.10
N GLN A 110 -1.90 -3.38 21.16
CA GLN A 110 -1.14 -3.71 19.95
C GLN A 110 -0.81 -2.46 19.13
N ILE A 111 -1.76 -1.53 19.00
CA ILE A 111 -1.62 -0.35 18.13
C ILE A 111 -0.58 0.61 18.69
N GLU A 112 -0.61 0.83 20.01
CA GLU A 112 0.37 1.65 20.70
C GLU A 112 1.77 1.04 20.65
N HIS A 113 1.88 -0.26 20.94
CA HIS A 113 3.14 -1.00 20.85
C HIS A 113 3.75 -0.92 19.45
N ALA A 114 2.94 -1.12 18.41
CA ALA A 114 3.38 -0.99 17.03
C ALA A 114 3.91 0.42 16.71
N SER A 115 3.24 1.46 17.20
CA SER A 115 3.69 2.84 17.03
C SER A 115 5.07 3.04 17.67
N THR A 116 5.27 2.48 18.86
CA THR A 116 6.57 2.51 19.55
C THR A 116 7.65 1.78 18.76
N VAL A 117 7.36 0.58 18.23
CA VAL A 117 8.32 -0.18 17.41
C VAL A 117 8.70 0.59 16.15
N VAL A 118 7.73 1.19 15.45
CA VAL A 118 8.02 1.99 14.24
C VAL A 118 8.81 3.25 14.57
N LYS A 119 8.42 4.00 15.61
CA LYS A 119 9.12 5.22 16.05
C LYS A 119 10.55 4.93 16.49
N ALA A 120 10.78 3.83 17.19
CA ALA A 120 12.12 3.44 17.63
C ALA A 120 13.08 3.14 16.46
N ARG A 121 12.56 2.76 15.28
CA ARG A 121 13.39 2.37 14.13
C ARG A 121 13.55 3.46 13.08
N PHE A 122 12.54 4.29 12.90
CA PHE A 122 12.57 5.33 11.90
C PHE A 122 12.76 6.73 12.50
N ALA A 123 12.76 6.87 13.84
CA ALA A 123 12.82 8.11 14.64
C ALA A 123 11.67 9.09 14.34
N GLN A 124 11.54 9.47 13.08
CA GLN A 124 10.52 10.35 12.52
C GLN A 124 9.78 9.65 11.36
N ALA A 125 8.52 10.05 11.14
CA ALA A 125 7.73 9.55 10.01
C ALA A 125 8.36 9.94 8.65
N SER A 126 9.10 11.05 8.61
CA SER A 126 9.83 11.56 7.43
C SER A 126 10.89 10.59 6.92
N VAL A 127 11.63 9.92 7.81
CA VAL A 127 12.65 8.92 7.44
C VAL A 127 12.00 7.68 6.86
N LEU A 128 10.96 7.16 7.51
CA LEU A 128 10.17 6.03 7.00
C LEU A 128 9.64 6.34 5.59
N PHE A 129 9.08 7.54 5.41
CA PHE A 129 8.57 8.00 4.12
C PHE A 129 9.69 8.14 3.08
N GLY A 130 10.82 8.74 3.45
CA GLY A 130 11.98 8.89 2.57
C GLY A 130 12.51 7.54 2.08
N VAL A 131 12.65 6.56 2.98
CA VAL A 131 13.03 5.18 2.67
C VAL A 131 12.03 4.56 1.69
N ASP A 132 10.74 4.61 2.01
CA ASP A 132 9.66 4.07 1.19
C ASP A 132 9.65 4.66 -0.24
N GLN A 133 9.82 5.98 -0.37
CA GLN A 133 9.86 6.63 -1.69
C GLN A 133 11.09 6.23 -2.50
N LEU A 134 12.25 6.06 -1.87
CA LEU A 134 13.44 5.55 -2.55
C LEU A 134 13.23 4.12 -3.02
N ILE A 135 12.72 3.23 -2.16
CA ILE A 135 12.41 1.85 -2.51
C ILE A 135 11.44 1.80 -3.71
N LYS A 136 10.30 2.50 -3.63
CA LYS A 136 9.35 2.60 -4.74
C LYS A 136 9.98 3.14 -6.01
N GLY A 137 10.95 4.05 -5.88
CA GLY A 137 11.75 4.55 -6.99
C GLY A 137 12.63 3.49 -7.62
N VAL A 138 13.33 2.68 -6.82
CA VAL A 138 14.14 1.54 -7.27
C VAL A 138 13.27 0.53 -8.01
N LEU A 139 12.14 0.15 -7.42
CA LEU A 139 11.21 -0.81 -8.01
C LEU A 139 10.65 -0.32 -9.35
N ARG A 140 10.31 0.96 -9.46
CA ARG A 140 9.87 1.60 -10.71
C ARG A 140 10.96 1.58 -11.78
N ALA A 141 12.22 1.81 -11.39
CA ALA A 141 13.35 1.74 -12.32
C ALA A 141 13.54 0.32 -12.86
N ILE A 142 13.51 -0.69 -11.99
CA ILE A 142 13.64 -2.11 -12.37
C ILE A 142 12.50 -2.52 -13.31
N ALA A 143 11.25 -2.22 -12.95
CA ALA A 143 10.09 -2.51 -13.80
C ALA A 143 10.12 -1.72 -15.12
N GLY A 144 10.67 -0.50 -15.11
CA GLY A 144 10.93 0.31 -16.30
C GLY A 144 11.91 -0.36 -17.27
N LEU A 145 13.05 -0.83 -16.76
CA LEU A 145 14.07 -1.50 -17.56
C LEU A 145 13.54 -2.80 -18.18
N ALA A 146 12.84 -3.61 -17.40
CA ALA A 146 12.20 -4.83 -17.89
C ALA A 146 11.27 -4.54 -19.07
N ARG A 147 10.43 -3.51 -18.97
CA ARG A 147 9.55 -3.06 -20.07
C ARG A 147 10.32 -2.59 -21.29
N GLY A 148 11.45 -1.89 -21.11
CA GLY A 148 12.31 -1.45 -22.20
C GLY A 148 12.86 -2.61 -23.03
N ILE A 149 13.35 -3.65 -22.35
CA ILE A 149 13.87 -4.87 -23.00
C ILE A 149 12.77 -5.58 -23.81
N PHE A 150 11.57 -5.70 -23.25
CA PHE A 150 10.45 -6.36 -23.93
C PHE A 150 9.95 -5.62 -25.18
N ARG A 151 10.15 -4.30 -25.27
CA ARG A 151 9.79 -3.50 -26.45
C ARG A 151 10.79 -3.63 -27.60
N LEU A 152 12.03 -4.03 -27.31
CA LEU A 152 13.08 -4.21 -28.31
C LEU A 152 12.93 -5.53 -29.09
N LEU A 153 12.06 -6.44 -28.65
CA LEU A 153 11.77 -7.71 -29.31
C LEU A 153 10.59 -7.54 -30.28
N PRO A 154 10.81 -7.50 -31.61
CA PRO A 154 9.73 -7.38 -32.60
C PRO A 154 9.01 -8.72 -32.77
N ILE A 155 8.17 -9.09 -31.81
CA ILE A 155 7.35 -10.30 -31.88
C ILE A 155 5.91 -9.91 -32.30
N PRO A 156 5.45 -10.32 -33.50
CA PRO A 156 4.07 -10.12 -33.94
C PRO A 156 3.10 -10.79 -32.94
N GLY A 157 2.03 -10.11 -32.52
CA GLY A 157 1.07 -10.64 -31.55
C GLY A 157 1.49 -10.59 -30.08
N ALA A 158 2.77 -10.32 -29.77
CA ALA A 158 3.25 -10.24 -28.38
C ALA A 158 2.67 -9.05 -27.60
N ARG A 159 2.10 -8.03 -28.24
CA ARG A 159 1.55 -6.85 -27.52
C ARG A 159 0.45 -7.20 -26.51
N GLN A 160 -0.35 -8.24 -26.75
CA GLN A 160 -1.37 -8.69 -25.79
C GLN A 160 -0.74 -9.44 -24.60
N PHE A 161 0.19 -10.34 -24.92
CA PHE A 161 0.95 -11.12 -23.94
C PHE A 161 1.84 -10.23 -23.07
N LEU A 162 2.54 -9.27 -23.67
CA LEU A 162 3.37 -8.28 -22.99
C LEU A 162 2.54 -7.42 -22.04
N ARG A 163 1.32 -7.03 -22.40
CA ARG A 163 0.41 -6.32 -21.48
C ARG A 163 0.02 -7.19 -20.28
N LEU A 164 -0.20 -8.48 -20.49
CA LEU A 164 -0.49 -9.43 -19.40
C LEU A 164 0.72 -9.59 -18.48
N VAL A 165 1.93 -9.72 -19.04
CA VAL A 165 3.19 -9.78 -18.30
C VAL A 165 3.45 -8.46 -17.56
N GLU A 166 3.21 -7.31 -18.18
CA GLU A 166 3.35 -6.00 -17.54
C GLU A 166 2.39 -5.81 -16.38
N MET A 167 1.12 -6.19 -16.56
CA MET A 167 0.10 -6.16 -15.51
C MET A 167 0.54 -7.07 -14.35
N PHE A 168 0.97 -8.28 -14.67
CA PHE A 168 1.47 -9.27 -13.72
C PHE A 168 2.69 -8.77 -12.94
N LEU A 169 3.70 -8.23 -13.62
CA LEU A 169 4.90 -7.66 -12.98
C LEU A 169 4.55 -6.49 -12.08
N ARG A 170 3.61 -5.63 -12.50
CA ARG A 170 3.15 -4.50 -11.68
C ARG A 170 2.51 -4.97 -10.38
N ILE A 171 1.74 -6.06 -10.43
CA ILE A 171 1.13 -6.64 -9.23
C ILE A 171 2.20 -7.31 -8.36
N ALA A 172 3.12 -8.07 -8.97
CA ALA A 172 4.16 -8.79 -8.25
C ALA A 172 5.12 -7.86 -7.48
N VAL A 173 5.32 -6.64 -8.00
CA VAL A 173 6.17 -5.62 -7.39
C VAL A 173 5.48 -4.85 -6.25
N GLY A 174 4.14 -4.94 -6.15
CA GLY A 174 3.33 -4.09 -5.27
C GLY A 174 3.46 -4.34 -3.76
N PHE A 175 4.27 -5.31 -3.33
CA PHE A 175 4.49 -5.64 -1.92
C PHE A 175 5.96 -5.61 -1.49
N ILE A 176 6.87 -5.22 -2.39
CA ILE A 176 8.31 -5.32 -2.14
C ILE A 176 8.77 -4.29 -1.11
N ASP A 177 8.21 -3.08 -1.16
CA ASP A 177 8.42 -2.02 -0.18
C ASP A 177 8.03 -2.46 1.23
N GLU A 178 6.90 -3.15 1.39
CA GLU A 178 6.51 -3.67 2.70
C GLU A 178 7.43 -4.77 3.22
N VAL A 179 7.90 -5.63 2.33
CA VAL A 179 8.84 -6.69 2.68
C VAL A 179 10.19 -6.11 3.11
N ILE A 180 10.66 -5.05 2.44
CA ILE A 180 11.88 -4.33 2.84
C ILE A 180 11.69 -3.63 4.18
N LEU A 181 10.54 -2.98 4.38
CA LEU A 181 10.19 -2.39 5.67
C LEU A 181 10.17 -3.44 6.78
N ALA A 182 9.58 -4.61 6.52
CA ALA A 182 9.56 -5.73 7.44
C ALA A 182 10.97 -6.20 7.80
N TYR A 183 11.88 -6.27 6.82
CA TYR A 183 13.28 -6.60 7.05
C TYR A 183 13.95 -5.59 7.99
N CYS A 184 13.81 -4.30 7.73
CA CYS A 184 14.37 -3.25 8.58
C CYS A 184 13.85 -3.33 10.03
N ILE A 185 12.57 -3.64 10.21
CA ILE A 185 11.99 -3.85 11.53
C ILE A 185 12.56 -5.11 12.19
N ARG A 186 12.68 -6.21 11.44
CA ARG A 186 13.14 -7.51 11.94
C ARG A 186 14.60 -7.50 12.38
N THR A 187 15.48 -6.87 11.58
CA THR A 187 16.92 -6.78 11.87
C THR A 187 17.26 -5.79 12.97
N ARG A 188 16.29 -4.95 13.38
CA ARG A 188 16.46 -3.92 14.42
C ARG A 188 17.65 -2.98 14.14
N SER A 189 17.95 -2.73 12.87
CA SER A 189 19.03 -1.83 12.49
C SER A 189 18.70 -0.40 12.90
N ASP A 190 19.69 0.32 13.44
CA ASP A 190 19.57 1.75 13.76
C ASP A 190 19.81 2.64 12.53
N ASN A 191 20.28 2.06 11.41
CA ASN A 191 20.42 2.73 10.13
C ASN A 191 19.43 2.15 9.11
N ALA A 192 18.24 2.75 9.08
CA ALA A 192 17.15 2.34 8.19
C ALA A 192 17.55 2.37 6.71
N TRP A 193 18.43 3.30 6.30
CA TRP A 193 18.92 3.42 4.92
C TRP A 193 19.81 2.24 4.53
N ALA A 194 20.78 1.90 5.39
CA ALA A 194 21.68 0.76 5.18
C ALA A 194 20.90 -0.56 5.16
N SER A 195 20.01 -0.76 6.14
CA SER A 195 19.17 -1.96 6.19
C SER A 195 18.25 -2.10 4.97
N SER A 196 17.74 -0.97 4.44
CA SER A 196 16.91 -0.99 3.23
C SER A 196 17.72 -1.29 1.97
N ARG A 197 18.96 -0.81 1.88
CA ARG A 197 19.90 -1.17 0.81
C ARG A 197 20.12 -2.67 0.81
N ASP A 198 20.46 -3.25 1.96
CA ASP A 198 20.75 -4.68 2.09
C ASP A 198 19.52 -5.51 1.75
N ALA A 199 18.34 -5.12 2.23
CA ALA A 199 17.09 -5.77 1.90
C ALA A 199 16.79 -5.77 0.38
N LEU A 200 17.07 -4.65 -0.30
CA LEU A 200 16.90 -4.53 -1.76
C LEU A 200 17.85 -5.47 -2.51
N VAL A 201 19.11 -5.57 -2.09
CA VAL A 201 20.09 -6.50 -2.67
C VAL A 201 19.65 -7.94 -2.45
N LEU A 202 19.28 -8.29 -1.22
CA LEU A 202 18.75 -9.62 -0.84
C LEU A 202 17.48 -9.98 -1.62
N TYR A 203 16.63 -9.00 -1.93
CA TYR A 203 15.46 -9.21 -2.79
C TYR A 203 15.86 -9.43 -4.24
N GLY A 204 16.79 -8.61 -4.75
CA GLY A 204 17.32 -8.73 -6.11
C GLY A 204 17.94 -10.09 -6.39
N GLN A 205 18.82 -10.55 -5.50
CA GLN A 205 19.47 -11.86 -5.62
C GLN A 205 18.47 -13.03 -5.54
N ASN A 206 17.31 -12.83 -4.91
CA ASN A 206 16.21 -13.80 -4.84
C ASN A 206 15.02 -13.44 -5.77
N ALA A 207 15.23 -12.65 -6.83
CA ALA A 207 14.12 -12.14 -7.65
C ALA A 207 13.25 -13.25 -8.26
N LYS A 208 13.84 -14.36 -8.72
CA LYS A 208 13.09 -15.46 -9.36
C LYS A 208 12.10 -16.15 -8.40
N PRO A 209 12.52 -16.68 -7.22
CA PRO A 209 11.57 -17.25 -6.27
C PRO A 209 10.58 -16.20 -5.75
N MET A 210 11.00 -14.95 -5.55
CA MET A 210 10.11 -13.88 -5.09
C MET A 210 9.02 -13.54 -6.11
N LEU A 211 9.35 -13.40 -7.39
CA LEU A 211 8.38 -13.17 -8.46
C LEU A 211 7.38 -14.32 -8.58
N LYS A 212 7.84 -15.57 -8.45
CA LYS A 212 6.96 -16.75 -8.44
C LYS A 212 5.96 -16.72 -7.27
N ASN A 213 6.40 -16.31 -6.09
CA ASN A 213 5.52 -16.19 -4.93
C ASN A 213 4.49 -15.07 -5.14
N ALA A 214 4.95 -13.91 -5.59
CA ALA A 214 4.10 -12.76 -5.86
C ALA A 214 3.06 -13.05 -6.97
N ALA A 215 3.43 -13.85 -7.97
CA ALA A 215 2.55 -14.34 -9.04
C ALA A 215 1.33 -15.11 -8.52
N TRP A 216 1.59 -16.11 -7.68
CA TRP A 216 0.53 -16.93 -7.09
C TRP A 216 -0.34 -16.11 -6.15
N LEU A 217 0.30 -15.24 -5.38
CA LEU A 217 -0.40 -14.39 -4.45
C LEU A 217 -1.28 -13.37 -5.16
N ALA A 218 -0.82 -12.80 -6.29
CA ALA A 218 -1.64 -11.96 -7.15
C ALA A 218 -2.92 -12.69 -7.55
N LEU A 219 -2.81 -13.91 -8.10
CA LEU A 219 -3.96 -14.70 -8.52
C LEU A 219 -4.95 -14.94 -7.37
N ILE A 220 -4.44 -15.32 -6.19
CA ILE A 220 -5.25 -15.53 -4.99
C ILE A 220 -5.97 -14.23 -4.57
N VAL A 221 -5.25 -13.11 -4.50
CA VAL A 221 -5.79 -11.82 -4.08
C VAL A 221 -6.84 -11.32 -5.06
N TYR A 222 -6.64 -11.47 -6.38
CA TYR A 222 -7.66 -11.10 -7.37
C TYR A 222 -8.91 -11.96 -7.25
N GLY A 223 -8.75 -13.28 -7.12
CA GLY A 223 -9.88 -14.20 -6.90
C GLY A 223 -10.67 -13.82 -5.65
N LEU A 224 -9.99 -13.59 -4.52
CA LEU A 224 -10.62 -13.16 -3.28
C LEU A 224 -11.26 -11.78 -3.39
N SER A 225 -10.61 -10.82 -4.09
CA SER A 225 -11.16 -9.48 -4.30
C SER A 225 -12.45 -9.53 -5.11
N PHE A 226 -12.52 -10.41 -6.11
CA PHE A 226 -13.73 -10.62 -6.90
C PHE A 226 -14.85 -11.23 -6.05
N LEU A 227 -14.56 -12.23 -5.23
CA LEU A 227 -15.54 -12.80 -4.29
C LEU A 227 -16.05 -11.76 -3.29
N VAL A 228 -15.14 -10.97 -2.72
CA VAL A 228 -15.49 -9.85 -1.82
C VAL A 228 -16.39 -8.84 -2.54
N PHE A 229 -16.07 -8.49 -3.80
CA PHE A 229 -16.92 -7.61 -4.59
C PHE A 229 -18.33 -8.16 -4.75
N LEU A 230 -18.50 -9.45 -5.08
CA LEU A 230 -19.81 -10.08 -5.19
C LEU A 230 -20.59 -10.00 -3.86
N VAL A 231 -19.94 -10.27 -2.74
CA VAL A 231 -20.55 -10.15 -1.41
C VAL A 231 -20.97 -8.71 -1.11
N MET A 232 -20.17 -7.72 -1.52
CA MET A 232 -20.44 -6.30 -1.28
C MET A 232 -21.54 -5.72 -2.18
N LEU A 233 -22.01 -6.45 -3.20
CA LEU A 233 -23.18 -6.03 -3.99
C LEU A 233 -24.45 -5.92 -3.14
N ALA A 234 -24.66 -6.82 -2.17
CA ALA A 234 -25.83 -6.82 -1.31
C ALA A 234 -25.94 -5.57 -0.40
N PRO A 235 -24.93 -5.22 0.42
CA PRO A 235 -25.00 -4.00 1.23
C PRO A 235 -25.03 -2.73 0.36
N ALA A 236 -24.39 -2.75 -0.81
CA ALA A 236 -24.45 -1.61 -1.72
C ALA A 236 -25.83 -1.43 -2.38
N ALA A 237 -26.51 -2.53 -2.72
CA ALA A 237 -27.89 -2.49 -3.20
C ALA A 237 -28.84 -1.94 -2.14
N LEU A 238 -28.64 -2.32 -0.87
CA LEU A 238 -29.39 -1.75 0.26
C LEU A 238 -29.18 -0.23 0.36
N VAL A 239 -27.93 0.25 0.28
CA VAL A 239 -27.65 1.70 0.28
C VAL A 239 -28.32 2.40 -0.90
N ALA A 240 -28.25 1.83 -2.10
CA ALA A 240 -28.87 2.42 -3.29
C ALA A 240 -30.40 2.51 -3.17
N TYR A 241 -31.05 1.50 -2.58
CA TYR A 241 -32.49 1.48 -2.33
C TYR A 241 -32.93 2.59 -1.36
N LEU A 242 -32.09 2.93 -0.38
CA LEU A 242 -32.39 3.95 0.63
C LEU A 242 -32.20 5.39 0.13
N ILE A 243 -31.58 5.60 -1.05
CA ILE A 243 -31.35 6.94 -1.62
C ILE A 243 -32.52 7.33 -2.54
N PRO A 244 -33.33 8.35 -2.19
CA PRO A 244 -34.44 8.80 -3.04
C PRO A 244 -33.95 9.28 -4.41
N GLY A 245 -34.54 8.78 -5.49
CA GLY A 245 -34.11 9.07 -6.87
C GLY A 245 -32.91 8.25 -7.36
N GLY A 246 -32.54 7.18 -6.65
CA GLY A 246 -31.33 6.38 -6.87
C GLY A 246 -31.11 5.89 -8.31
N TRP A 247 -30.07 6.43 -8.97
CA TRP A 247 -29.55 5.86 -10.21
C TRP A 247 -28.84 4.54 -9.87
N SER A 248 -29.14 3.48 -10.63
CA SER A 248 -28.54 2.13 -10.46
C SER A 248 -27.00 2.15 -10.46
N ALA A 249 -26.39 3.15 -11.09
CA ALA A 249 -24.95 3.38 -11.07
C ALA A 249 -24.37 3.64 -9.66
N THR A 250 -25.12 4.27 -8.76
CA THR A 250 -24.67 4.58 -7.39
C THR A 250 -24.43 3.30 -6.58
N GLY A 251 -25.28 2.29 -6.74
CA GLY A 251 -25.11 0.99 -6.07
C GLY A 251 -23.82 0.28 -6.48
N VAL A 252 -23.47 0.33 -7.77
CA VAL A 252 -22.22 -0.28 -8.25
C VAL A 252 -21.00 0.48 -7.72
N ILE A 253 -21.03 1.81 -7.68
CA ILE A 253 -19.94 2.62 -7.13
C ILE A 253 -19.74 2.33 -5.63
N VAL A 254 -20.83 2.27 -4.86
CA VAL A 254 -20.77 1.93 -3.43
C VAL A 254 -20.24 0.50 -3.22
N ALA A 255 -20.66 -0.46 -4.05
CA ALA A 255 -20.13 -1.83 -3.98
C ALA A 255 -18.63 -1.88 -4.25
N LEU A 256 -18.16 -1.14 -5.26
CA LEU A 256 -16.74 -1.03 -5.57
C LEU A 256 -15.95 -0.39 -4.43
N LEU A 257 -16.49 0.67 -3.80
CA LEU A 257 -15.86 1.32 -2.66
C LEU A 257 -15.77 0.37 -1.45
N PHE A 258 -16.85 -0.33 -1.11
CA PHE A 258 -16.85 -1.30 0.00
C PHE A 258 -15.90 -2.47 -0.26
N ALA A 259 -15.93 -3.02 -1.47
CA ALA A 259 -15.02 -4.09 -1.88
C ALA A 259 -13.56 -3.63 -1.81
N TRP A 260 -13.28 -2.39 -2.23
CA TRP A 260 -11.96 -1.78 -2.13
C TRP A 260 -11.51 -1.64 -0.67
N SER A 261 -12.37 -1.15 0.23
CA SER A 261 -12.06 -1.04 1.66
C SER A 261 -11.69 -2.40 2.27
N VAL A 262 -12.44 -3.46 1.95
CA VAL A 262 -12.13 -4.82 2.44
C VAL A 262 -10.83 -5.35 1.84
N LYS A 263 -10.61 -5.15 0.53
CA LYS A 263 -9.35 -5.53 -0.13
C LYS A 263 -8.15 -4.89 0.58
N VAL A 264 -8.16 -3.58 0.78
CA VAL A 264 -7.03 -2.83 1.39
C VAL A 264 -6.86 -3.13 2.88
N ALA A 265 -7.96 -3.36 3.60
CA ALA A 265 -7.91 -3.60 5.03
C ALA A 265 -7.56 -5.05 5.41
N VAL A 266 -7.91 -6.03 4.56
CA VAL A 266 -7.80 -7.46 4.88
C VAL A 266 -6.90 -8.21 3.90
N LEU A 267 -7.17 -8.11 2.59
CA LEU A 267 -6.46 -8.92 1.59
C LEU A 267 -5.02 -8.45 1.40
N GLU A 268 -4.76 -7.14 1.44
CA GLU A 268 -3.42 -6.59 1.34
C GLU A 268 -2.50 -7.00 2.51
N PRO A 269 -2.86 -6.83 3.80
CA PRO A 269 -2.02 -7.31 4.89
C PRO A 269 -1.85 -8.83 4.90
N PHE A 270 -2.86 -9.60 4.46
CA PHE A 270 -2.69 -11.03 4.24
C PHE A 270 -1.62 -11.32 3.17
N ALA A 271 -1.65 -10.59 2.06
CA ALA A 271 -0.68 -10.73 0.99
C ALA A 271 0.73 -10.35 1.46
N ILE A 272 0.87 -9.22 2.16
CA ILE A 272 2.14 -8.79 2.76
C ILE A 272 2.67 -9.88 3.71
N THR A 273 1.82 -10.48 4.53
CA THR A 273 2.20 -11.58 5.44
C THR A 273 2.75 -12.80 4.69
N CYS A 274 2.10 -13.20 3.60
CA CYS A 274 2.58 -14.28 2.74
C CYS A 274 3.93 -13.93 2.09
N MET A 275 4.08 -12.70 1.60
CA MET A 275 5.34 -12.24 0.98
C MET A 275 6.48 -12.15 1.99
N MET A 276 6.21 -11.71 3.23
CA MET A 276 7.20 -11.71 4.32
C MET A 276 7.68 -13.13 4.61
N GLN A 277 6.79 -14.12 4.68
CA GLN A 277 7.18 -15.53 4.86
C GLN A 277 8.10 -16.01 3.74
N ALA A 278 7.73 -15.76 2.49
CA ALA A 278 8.52 -16.17 1.34
C ALA A 278 9.90 -15.49 1.34
N TYR A 279 9.94 -14.18 1.61
CA TYR A 279 11.17 -13.40 1.63
C TYR A 279 12.11 -13.83 2.75
N PHE A 280 11.61 -13.91 3.98
CA PHE A 280 12.44 -14.28 5.12
C PHE A 280 12.98 -15.70 5.03
N LYS A 281 12.23 -16.62 4.42
CA LYS A 281 12.73 -17.95 4.09
C LYS A 281 13.79 -17.91 2.99
N ALA A 282 13.59 -17.08 1.96
CA ALA A 282 14.52 -17.00 0.83
C ALA A 282 15.87 -16.42 1.22
N ILE A 283 15.93 -15.48 2.15
CA ILE A 283 17.17 -14.81 2.56
C ILE A 283 17.88 -15.49 3.73
N GLU A 284 17.35 -16.60 4.25
CA GLU A 284 17.87 -17.27 5.44
C GLU A 284 19.34 -17.68 5.22
N GLY A 285 20.24 -17.20 6.10
CA GLY A 285 21.67 -17.47 6.02
C GLY A 285 22.42 -16.74 4.89
N GLN A 286 21.75 -15.88 4.12
CA GLN A 286 22.38 -15.13 3.03
C GLN A 286 22.93 -13.78 3.50
N GLN A 287 23.95 -13.31 2.79
CA GLN A 287 24.46 -11.94 2.89
C GLN A 287 24.17 -11.21 1.56
N PRO A 288 24.11 -9.86 1.57
CA PRO A 288 23.99 -9.08 0.34
C PRO A 288 25.15 -9.36 -0.63
N ASP A 289 24.83 -9.77 -1.85
CA ASP A 289 25.83 -10.04 -2.90
C ASP A 289 26.36 -8.73 -3.53
N PRO A 290 27.68 -8.46 -3.51
CA PRO A 290 28.29 -7.28 -4.11
C PRO A 290 27.98 -7.11 -5.62
N GLU A 291 27.84 -8.20 -6.37
CA GLU A 291 27.49 -8.13 -7.80
C GLU A 291 26.06 -7.62 -7.98
N TRP A 292 25.13 -8.06 -7.13
CA TRP A 292 23.76 -7.57 -7.16
C TRP A 292 23.66 -6.13 -6.69
N GLU A 293 24.46 -5.73 -5.71
CA GLU A 293 24.59 -4.33 -5.33
C GLU A 293 25.05 -3.48 -6.53
N ALA A 294 26.10 -3.89 -7.24
CA ALA A 294 26.59 -3.18 -8.42
C ALA A 294 25.55 -3.12 -9.56
N LYS A 295 24.79 -4.20 -9.79
CA LYS A 295 23.68 -4.22 -10.77
C LYS A 295 22.61 -3.19 -10.40
N LEU A 296 22.17 -3.16 -9.14
CA LEU A 296 21.18 -2.19 -8.66
C LEU A 296 21.70 -0.76 -8.73
N ASP A 297 22.98 -0.56 -8.45
CA ASP A 297 23.69 0.72 -8.57
C ASP A 297 23.64 1.26 -10.01
N GLY A 298 23.94 0.41 -11.00
CA GLY A 298 23.83 0.77 -12.42
C GLY A 298 22.40 1.03 -12.89
N MET A 299 21.42 0.28 -12.37
CA MET A 299 20.03 0.33 -12.84
C MET A 299 19.20 1.46 -12.22
N SER A 300 19.55 1.96 -11.04
CA SER A 300 18.68 2.87 -10.28
C SER A 300 19.42 4.01 -9.59
N ALA A 301 19.16 5.24 -10.04
CA ALA A 301 19.61 6.45 -9.35
C ALA A 301 19.08 6.56 -7.91
N LYS A 302 17.90 5.99 -7.65
CA LYS A 302 17.30 5.97 -6.31
C LYS A 302 18.03 4.99 -5.38
N PHE A 303 18.58 3.90 -5.92
CA PHE A 303 19.43 2.99 -5.16
C PHE A 303 20.76 3.64 -4.80
N ARG A 304 21.37 4.39 -5.73
CA ARG A 304 22.56 5.21 -5.44
C ARG A 304 22.29 6.25 -4.36
N LYS A 305 21.15 6.96 -4.43
CA LYS A 305 20.74 7.91 -3.38
C LYS A 305 20.53 7.22 -2.02
N LEU A 306 20.00 6.01 -2.01
CA LEU A 306 19.84 5.20 -0.79
C LEU A 306 21.20 4.85 -0.17
N LYS A 307 22.18 4.42 -0.98
CA LYS A 307 23.55 4.14 -0.53
C LYS A 307 24.24 5.37 0.05
N LEU A 308 24.10 6.52 -0.62
CA LEU A 308 24.66 7.78 -0.12
C LEU A 308 24.09 8.16 1.25
N ARG A 309 22.77 8.05 1.42
CA ARG A 309 22.10 8.28 2.72
C ARG A 309 22.52 7.27 3.79
N ALA A 310 22.81 6.02 3.40
CA ALA A 310 23.31 5.00 4.32
C ALA A 310 24.71 5.31 4.89
N THR A 311 25.55 6.02 4.14
CA THR A 311 26.89 6.43 4.58
C THR A 311 26.91 7.76 5.33
N GLN A 312 25.84 8.54 5.25
CA GLN A 312 25.70 9.78 6.00
C GLN A 312 25.29 9.44 7.44
N THR A 313 26.10 9.84 8.43
CA THR A 313 25.67 9.93 9.82
C THR A 313 24.36 10.72 9.85
N PRO A 314 23.35 10.37 10.66
CA PRO A 314 22.15 11.19 10.80
C PRO A 314 22.58 12.59 11.27
N THR A 315 22.71 13.51 10.33
CA THR A 315 22.92 14.93 10.59
C THR A 315 21.55 15.55 10.83
N ASP A 316 21.48 16.50 11.75
CA ASP A 316 20.29 17.27 12.16
C ASP A 316 19.55 18.00 11.01
N ASP A 317 19.90 17.77 9.75
CA ASP A 317 19.25 18.31 8.55
C ASP A 317 17.94 17.58 8.17
N ASP A 318 17.68 16.37 8.68
CA ASP A 318 16.33 15.76 8.55
C ASP A 318 15.29 16.49 9.44
N THR A 319 15.73 17.43 10.29
CA THR A 319 14.87 18.31 11.12
C THR A 319 14.36 19.55 10.36
N GLN A 320 15.10 20.04 9.34
CA GLN A 320 14.75 21.29 8.64
C GLN A 320 13.64 21.13 7.58
N GLY A 321 13.31 19.90 7.17
CA GLY A 321 12.16 19.64 6.30
C GLY A 321 10.80 19.92 6.96
N ALA A 322 10.76 20.09 8.28
CA ALA A 322 9.54 20.29 9.07
C ALA A 322 9.27 21.77 9.45
N GLU A 323 10.26 22.66 9.41
CA GLU A 323 10.04 24.08 9.72
C GLU A 323 9.33 24.85 8.60
N VAL A 324 9.26 24.28 7.38
CA VAL A 324 8.50 24.87 6.27
C VAL A 324 7.03 24.39 6.26
N ALA A 325 6.63 23.55 7.23
CA ALA A 325 5.28 22.99 7.33
C ALA A 325 4.66 23.17 8.74
N GLN A 326 5.00 24.27 9.42
CA GLN A 326 4.20 24.79 10.55
C GLN A 326 3.19 25.82 10.05
#